data_AF-A0AAU4D666-F1
#
_entry.id   AF-A0AAU4D666-F1
#
_cell.length_a   1.000
_cell.length_b   1.000
_cell.length_c   1.000
_cell.angle_alpha   90.00
_cell.angle_beta   90.00
_cell.angle_gamma   90.00
#
_symmetry.space_group_name_H-M   'P 1'
#
loop_
_entity.id
_entity.type
_entity.pdbx_description
1 polymer ?
#
loop_
_entity_poly.entity_id
_entity_poly.type
_entity_poly.pdbx_seq_one_letter_code
_entity_poly.pdbx_strand_id
1 'polypeptide(L)'
;MGLSDLLLDRRQFLTTAALVAGAVALPGVLAGKATAAVPPQVTLPERGIYDTGTAPSWADGFVTGNGEYGAILHGAPTLEKIVFNHHRFVMPNGTRDTLPSLIADR
;
A
#
# COMPACT_ATOMS: atom_id res chain seq x y z
N MET A 1 -40.53 -44.71 -17.26
CA MET A 1 -40.40 -44.67 -15.80
C MET A 1 -38.98 -44.16 -15.51
N GLY A 2 -38.72 -42.93 -15.08
CA GLY A 2 -39.60 -41.83 -14.69
C GLY A 2 -39.11 -40.48 -15.22
N LEU A 3 -40.09 -39.62 -15.51
CA LEU A 3 -39.96 -38.18 -15.66
C LEU A 3 -40.08 -37.58 -14.27
N SER A 4 -39.02 -37.02 -13.69
CA SER A 4 -39.12 -36.12 -12.52
C SER A 4 -37.87 -35.23 -12.42
N ASP A 5 -38.04 -33.99 -12.86
CA ASP A 5 -37.68 -32.80 -12.08
C ASP A 5 -36.21 -32.36 -11.99
N LEU A 6 -35.73 -31.91 -13.15
CA LEU A 6 -34.87 -30.73 -13.29
C LEU A 6 -35.56 -29.49 -12.68
N LEU A 7 -35.52 -29.35 -11.36
CA LEU A 7 -35.85 -28.08 -10.70
C LEU A 7 -34.57 -27.28 -10.52
N LEU A 8 -34.24 -26.53 -11.57
CA LEU A 8 -33.32 -25.39 -11.49
C LEU A 8 -33.73 -24.51 -10.31
N ASP A 9 -32.84 -24.37 -9.35
CA ASP A 9 -33.04 -23.54 -8.17
C ASP A 9 -33.22 -22.07 -8.60
N ARG A 10 -34.27 -21.41 -8.08
CA ARG A 10 -34.60 -19.99 -8.37
C ARG A 10 -33.40 -19.06 -8.13
N ARG A 11 -32.47 -19.45 -7.27
CA ARG A 11 -31.24 -18.71 -6.94
C ARG A 11 -30.16 -18.80 -8.02
N GLN A 12 -30.09 -19.91 -8.76
CA GLN A 12 -29.12 -20.10 -9.85
C GLN A 12 -29.52 -19.35 -11.13
N PHE A 13 -30.82 -19.15 -11.35
CA PHE A 13 -31.35 -18.44 -12.52
C PHE A 13 -31.01 -16.93 -12.48
N LEU A 14 -31.07 -16.30 -11.30
CA LEU A 14 -30.72 -14.88 -11.16
C LEU A 14 -29.22 -14.62 -11.26
N THR A 15 -28.38 -15.58 -10.84
CA THR A 15 -26.91 -15.45 -10.95
C THR A 15 -26.40 -15.64 -12.37
N THR A 16 -27.05 -16.47 -13.19
CA THR A 16 -26.66 -16.65 -14.61
C THR A 16 -27.17 -15.53 -15.51
N ALA A 17 -28.33 -14.92 -15.25
CA ALA A 17 -28.84 -13.81 -16.06
C ALA A 17 -28.00 -12.53 -15.95
N ALA A 18 -27.45 -12.21 -14.76
CA ALA A 18 -26.63 -11.02 -14.57
C ALA A 18 -25.28 -11.09 -15.31
N LEU A 19 -24.73 -12.30 -15.51
CA LEU A 19 -23.43 -12.50 -16.15
C LEU A 19 -23.50 -12.38 -17.70
N VAL A 20 -24.65 -12.63 -18.31
CA VAL A 20 -24.83 -12.53 -19.77
C VAL A 20 -25.30 -11.15 -20.21
N ALA A 21 -26.12 -10.46 -19.41
CA ALA A 21 -26.58 -9.10 -19.73
C ALA A 21 -25.46 -8.03 -19.61
N GLY A 22 -24.45 -8.25 -18.76
CA GLY A 22 -23.32 -7.31 -18.60
C GLY A 22 -22.29 -7.36 -19.73
N ALA A 23 -22.23 -8.45 -20.51
CA ALA A 23 -21.17 -8.67 -21.48
C ALA A 23 -21.44 -8.11 -22.89
N VAL A 24 -22.69 -7.75 -23.21
CA VAL A 24 -23.09 -7.39 -24.59
C VAL A 24 -23.26 -5.88 -24.81
N ALA A 25 -23.36 -5.08 -23.75
CA ALA A 25 -23.66 -3.64 -23.87
C ALA A 25 -22.46 -2.68 -23.83
N LEU A 26 -21.23 -3.15 -23.64
CA LEU A 26 -20.03 -2.30 -23.62
C LEU A 26 -18.87 -2.81 -24.50
N PRO A 27 -19.08 -3.12 -25.79
CA PRO A 27 -17.97 -3.22 -26.72
C PRO A 27 -17.47 -1.78 -27.02
N GLY A 28 -16.56 -1.25 -26.20
CA GLY A 28 -15.84 -0.01 -26.55
C GLY A 28 -15.35 0.88 -25.42
N VAL A 29 -15.78 0.70 -24.16
CA VAL A 29 -15.43 1.66 -23.09
C VAL A 29 -14.10 1.37 -22.39
N LEU A 30 -13.54 0.16 -22.50
CA LEU A 30 -12.31 -0.22 -21.79
C LEU A 30 -11.01 -0.04 -22.60
N ALA A 31 -11.08 0.36 -23.87
CA ALA A 31 -9.91 0.56 -24.72
C ALA A 31 -9.59 2.03 -25.01
N GLY A 32 -10.11 2.95 -24.19
CA GLY A 32 -9.60 4.31 -24.15
C GLY A 32 -8.17 4.28 -23.64
N LYS A 33 -7.19 4.50 -24.52
CA LYS A 33 -5.82 4.80 -24.11
C LYS A 33 -5.91 6.08 -23.29
N ALA A 34 -5.92 5.94 -21.96
CA ALA A 34 -5.90 7.09 -21.07
C ALA A 34 -4.62 7.87 -21.42
N THR A 35 -4.80 9.01 -22.07
CA THR A 35 -3.73 9.99 -22.19
C THR A 35 -3.40 10.35 -20.75
N ALA A 36 -2.26 9.88 -20.25
CA ALA A 36 -1.78 10.28 -18.95
C ALA A 36 -1.70 11.80 -19.01
N ALA A 37 -2.58 12.47 -18.27
CA ALA A 37 -2.51 13.90 -18.12
C ALA A 37 -1.08 14.20 -17.66
N VAL A 38 -0.36 15.00 -18.45
CA VAL A 38 0.95 15.52 -18.05
C VAL A 38 0.71 16.13 -16.68
N PRO A 39 1.33 15.59 -15.61
CA PRO A 39 1.01 16.05 -14.27
C PRO A 39 1.30 17.55 -14.23
N PRO A 40 0.47 18.34 -13.51
CA PRO A 40 0.81 19.73 -13.24
C PRO A 40 2.25 19.74 -12.71
N GLN A 41 3.07 20.67 -13.22
CA GLN A 41 4.49 20.74 -12.86
C GLN A 41 4.60 20.64 -11.34
N VAL A 42 5.16 19.53 -10.85
CA VAL A 42 5.30 19.27 -9.43
C VAL A 42 6.14 20.40 -8.88
N THR A 43 5.53 21.28 -8.08
CA THR A 43 6.26 22.33 -7.39
C THR A 43 7.16 21.64 -6.38
N LEU A 44 8.46 21.62 -6.68
CA LEU A 44 9.43 21.01 -5.80
C LEU A 44 9.54 21.81 -4.51
N PRO A 45 9.73 21.13 -3.37
CA PRO A 45 9.92 21.84 -2.12
C PRO A 45 11.22 22.64 -2.18
N GLU A 46 11.23 23.86 -1.64
CA GLU A 46 12.43 24.70 -1.55
C GLU A 46 13.55 24.02 -0.73
N ARG A 47 13.17 23.14 0.20
CA ARG A 47 14.07 22.31 1.00
C ARG A 47 13.49 20.92 1.16
N GLY A 48 14.36 19.92 1.14
CA GLY A 48 13.99 18.54 1.34
C GLY A 48 14.46 17.67 0.19
N ILE A 49 13.89 16.48 0.10
CA ILE A 49 14.17 15.50 -0.94
C ILE A 49 12.81 15.08 -1.51
N TYR A 50 12.79 14.83 -2.83
CA TYR A 50 11.62 14.29 -3.51
C TYR A 50 12.08 13.13 -4.40
N ASP A 51 11.17 12.21 -4.68
CA ASP A 51 11.34 11.18 -5.69
C ASP A 51 10.09 11.15 -6.57
N THR A 52 10.27 10.77 -7.83
CA THR A 52 9.19 10.54 -8.81
C THR A 52 8.72 9.09 -8.84
N GLY A 53 9.49 8.17 -8.25
CA GLY A 53 9.18 6.76 -8.12
C GLY A 53 8.73 6.35 -6.71
N THR A 54 8.17 5.14 -6.62
CA THR A 54 7.89 4.47 -5.34
C THR A 54 9.14 3.76 -4.85
N ALA A 55 9.40 3.75 -3.54
CA ALA A 55 10.55 3.08 -2.96
C ALA A 55 10.45 1.54 -3.10
N PRO A 56 11.37 0.86 -3.82
CA PRO A 56 11.34 -0.59 -3.98
C PRO A 56 11.79 -1.33 -2.71
N SER A 57 12.63 -0.69 -1.89
CA SER A 57 13.15 -1.24 -0.64
C SER A 57 13.03 -0.24 0.51
N TRP A 58 13.25 -0.70 1.74
CA TRP A 58 13.22 0.20 2.92
C TRP A 58 14.34 1.25 2.86
N ALA A 59 15.46 0.97 2.17
CA ALA A 59 16.59 1.88 2.06
C ALA A 59 16.29 3.10 1.19
N ASP A 60 15.30 2.99 0.31
CA ASP A 60 14.88 4.04 -0.62
C ASP A 60 13.66 4.83 -0.10
N GLY A 61 13.12 4.44 1.06
CA GLY A 61 11.94 5.07 1.65
C GLY A 61 12.28 6.36 2.40
N PHE A 62 11.31 7.28 2.48
CA PHE A 62 11.50 8.52 3.21
C PHE A 62 11.34 8.33 4.72
N VAL A 63 12.33 8.80 5.48
CA VAL A 63 12.38 8.68 6.95
C VAL A 63 11.72 9.88 7.63
N THR A 64 10.93 9.61 8.65
CA THR A 64 10.46 10.61 9.62
C THR A 64 10.52 10.05 11.04
N GLY A 65 10.58 10.93 12.04
CA GLY A 65 10.56 10.52 13.44
C GLY A 65 10.52 11.70 14.41
N ASN A 66 10.04 11.45 15.62
CA ASN A 66 9.94 12.44 16.70
C ASN A 66 10.96 12.17 17.83
N GLY A 67 11.94 11.30 17.61
CA GLY A 67 12.89 10.83 18.61
C GLY A 67 12.42 9.62 19.42
N GLU A 68 11.10 9.37 19.49
CA GLU A 68 10.55 8.18 20.14
C GLU A 68 10.15 7.10 19.14
N TYR A 69 9.33 7.50 18.17
CA TYR A 69 8.83 6.72 17.05
C TYR A 69 9.53 7.16 15.77
N GLY A 70 9.74 6.20 14.88
CA GLY A 70 10.20 6.43 13.51
C GLY A 70 9.26 5.77 12.52
N ALA A 71 9.19 6.31 11.31
CA ALA A 71 8.48 5.71 10.19
C ALA A 71 9.30 5.86 8.90
N ILE A 72 9.21 4.86 8.04
CA ILE A 72 9.75 4.87 6.68
C ILE A 72 8.57 4.71 5.72
N LEU A 73 8.39 5.67 4.80
CA LEU A 73 7.29 5.71 3.83
C LEU A 73 7.77 5.27 2.45
N HIS A 74 7.03 4.38 1.79
CA HIS A 74 7.39 3.88 0.46
C HIS A 74 6.75 4.68 -0.69
N GLY A 75 5.66 5.40 -0.44
CA GLY A 75 5.03 6.30 -1.40
C GLY A 75 4.24 5.65 -2.54
N ALA A 76 3.81 4.39 -2.41
CA ALA A 76 3.03 3.68 -3.42
C ALA A 76 1.53 4.05 -3.36
N PRO A 77 0.96 4.72 -4.39
CA PRO A 77 -0.40 5.28 -4.30
C PRO A 77 -1.52 4.23 -4.15
N THR A 78 -1.32 3.03 -4.71
CA THR A 78 -2.32 1.95 -4.72
C THR A 78 -2.21 1.01 -3.54
N LEU A 79 -1.01 0.86 -2.96
CA LEU A 79 -0.73 -0.02 -1.85
C LEU A 79 0.46 0.50 -1.06
N GLU A 80 0.20 1.40 -0.12
CA GLU A 80 1.25 2.02 0.66
C GLU A 80 1.85 1.04 1.67
N LYS A 81 3.18 1.05 1.78
CA LYS A 81 3.92 0.33 2.82
C LYS A 81 4.61 1.33 3.73
N ILE A 82 4.34 1.22 5.03
CA ILE A 82 4.99 2.03 6.06
C ILE A 82 5.69 1.10 7.05
N VAL A 83 6.97 1.31 7.29
CA VAL A 83 7.74 0.57 8.30
C VAL A 83 7.86 1.43 9.56
N PHE A 84 7.29 0.97 10.67
CA PHE A 84 7.36 1.66 11.96
C PHE A 84 8.53 1.17 12.81
N ASN A 85 9.13 2.09 13.54
CA ASN A 85 10.19 1.84 14.50
C ASN A 85 9.86 2.51 15.84
N HIS A 86 10.37 1.94 16.92
CA HIS A 86 10.30 2.50 18.26
C HIS A 86 11.66 2.33 18.93
N HIS A 87 12.27 3.39 19.46
CA HIS A 87 13.65 3.31 19.97
C HIS A 87 13.83 2.35 21.15
N ARG A 88 12.75 2.12 21.92
CA ARG A 88 12.72 1.14 23.04
C ARG A 88 12.40 -0.30 22.63
N PHE A 89 12.07 -0.58 21.38
CA PHE A 89 11.75 -1.94 20.92
C PHE A 89 13.03 -2.70 20.56
N VAL A 90 13.81 -2.96 21.60
CA VAL A 90 15.07 -3.69 21.53
C VAL A 90 14.93 -5.03 22.23
N MET A 91 15.77 -6.00 21.86
CA MET A 91 15.83 -7.26 22.61
C MET A 91 16.29 -6.99 24.04
N PRO A 92 15.67 -7.65 25.05
CA PRO A 92 16.18 -7.60 26.41
C PRO A 92 17.63 -8.10 26.46
N ASN A 93 18.56 -7.22 26.83
CA ASN A 93 19.98 -7.50 26.93
C ASN A 93 20.54 -7.23 28.34
N GLY A 94 19.66 -6.96 29.31
CA GLY A 94 20.03 -6.64 30.69
C GLY A 94 20.63 -5.25 30.91
N THR A 95 20.79 -4.42 29.86
CA THR A 95 21.46 -3.11 29.98
C THR A 95 20.51 -1.93 30.14
N ARG A 96 19.23 -2.19 30.47
CA ARG A 96 18.21 -1.15 30.59
C ARG A 96 18.54 -0.12 31.67
N ASP A 97 19.18 -0.58 32.73
CA ASP A 97 19.60 0.24 33.88
C ASP A 97 21.11 0.52 33.88
N THR A 98 21.80 0.18 32.79
CA THR A 98 23.24 0.46 32.66
C THR A 98 23.43 1.94 32.42
N LEU A 99 24.15 2.58 33.34
CA LEU A 99 24.56 3.97 33.18
C LEU A 99 25.56 4.08 32.02
N PRO A 100 25.51 5.18 31.24
CA PRO A 100 26.52 5.44 30.22
C PRO A 100 27.92 5.44 30.84
N SER A 101 28.92 5.02 30.07
CA SER A 101 30.31 5.04 30.52
C SER A 101 30.72 6.47 30.87
N LEU A 102 31.37 6.64 32.03
CA LEU A 102 32.01 7.90 32.37
C LEU A 102 33.06 8.21 31.30
N ILE A 103 32.97 9.38 30.66
CA ILE A 103 34.03 9.84 29.76
C ILE A 103 35.29 10.02 30.61
N ALA A 104 36.43 9.48 30.14
CA ALA A 104 37.70 9.74 30.78
C ALA A 104 38.00 11.25 30.69
N ASP A 105 38.03 11.92 31.83
CA ASP A 105 38.41 13.32 31.93
C ASP A 105 39.82 13.49 31.35
N ARG A 106 40.01 14.47 30.47
CA ARG A 106 41.29 14.76 29.81
C ARG A 106 41.93 15.98 30.42
#